data_AF-A0A949ZJY6-F1
#
_entry.id   AF-A0A949ZJY6-F1
#
_cell.length_a   1.000
_cell.length_b   1.000
_cell.length_c   1.000
_cell.angle_alpha   90.00
_cell.angle_beta   90.00
_cell.angle_gamma   90.00
#
_symmetry.space_group_name_H-M   'P 1'
#
loop_
_entity.id
_entity.type
_entity.pdbx_description
1 polymer ?
#
loop_
_entity_poly.entity_id
_entity_poly.type
_entity_poly.pdbx_seq_one_letter_code
_entity_poly.pdbx_strand_id
1 'polypeptide(L)'
;MASERQRQAARHNIRAAIKGAKRKRSIAHMPKATRTALGKQAAAVAKRKRTGASSPKTRAELYEMAKRRNIPGRSRMGRAQLARILGQR
;
A
#
# COMPACT_ATOMS: atom_id res chain seq x y z
N MET A 1 -20.99 -5.29 -7.45
CA MET A 1 -20.61 -4.15 -6.58
C MET A 1 -20.62 -4.64 -5.13
N ALA A 2 -19.68 -4.23 -4.27
CA ALA A 2 -19.69 -4.69 -2.87
C ALA A 2 -20.93 -4.18 -2.14
N SER A 3 -21.58 -5.02 -1.34
CA SER A 3 -22.78 -4.66 -0.57
C SER A 3 -22.47 -3.67 0.55
N GLU A 4 -23.51 -2.99 1.07
CA GLU A 4 -23.36 -2.02 2.17
C GLU A 4 -22.75 -2.68 3.42
N ARG A 5 -23.23 -3.89 3.77
CA ARG A 5 -22.67 -4.72 4.86
C ARG A 5 -21.18 -5.01 4.64
N GLN A 6 -20.78 -5.38 3.43
CA GLN A 6 -19.37 -5.65 3.11
C GLN A 6 -18.50 -4.40 3.28
N ARG A 7 -18.98 -3.23 2.84
CA ARG A 7 -18.26 -1.96 3.01
C ARG A 7 -18.16 -1.56 4.48
N GLN A 8 -19.22 -1.73 5.27
CA GLN A 8 -19.22 -1.44 6.69
C GLN A 8 -18.24 -2.34 7.46
N ALA A 9 -18.26 -3.65 7.19
CA ALA A 9 -17.31 -4.61 7.76
C ALA A 9 -15.86 -4.26 7.41
N ALA A 10 -15.58 -3.90 6.15
CA ALA A 10 -14.24 -3.47 5.73
C ALA A 10 -13.76 -2.23 6.49
N ARG A 11 -14.62 -1.21 6.65
CA ARG A 11 -14.31 0.00 7.43
C ARG A 11 -14.00 -0.33 8.89
N HIS A 12 -14.80 -1.20 9.51
CA HIS A 12 -14.59 -1.65 10.89
C HIS A 12 -13.24 -2.38 11.04
N ASN A 13 -12.96 -3.34 10.16
CA ASN A 13 -11.71 -4.12 10.18
C ASN A 13 -10.47 -3.24 10.00
N ILE A 14 -10.53 -2.24 9.10
CA ILE A 14 -9.44 -1.27 8.92
C ILE A 14 -9.20 -0.48 10.21
N ARG A 15 -10.26 0.00 10.88
CA ARG A 15 -10.13 0.73 12.15
C ARG A 15 -9.51 -0.12 13.24
N ALA A 16 -9.96 -1.38 13.37
CA ALA A 16 -9.41 -2.33 14.33
C ALA A 16 -7.91 -2.60 14.07
N ALA A 17 -7.53 -2.80 12.81
CA ALA A 17 -6.15 -2.98 12.40
C ALA A 17 -5.27 -1.75 12.71
N ILE A 18 -5.78 -0.54 12.43
CA ILE A 18 -5.08 0.72 12.77
C ILE A 18 -4.87 0.82 14.28
N LYS A 19 -5.89 0.53 15.10
CA LYS A 19 -5.79 0.55 16.57
C LYS A 19 -4.74 -0.47 17.04
N GLY A 20 -4.75 -1.68 16.49
CA GLY A 20 -3.76 -2.72 16.79
C GLY A 20 -2.34 -2.29 16.45
N ALA A 21 -2.13 -1.76 15.24
CA ALA A 21 -0.82 -1.28 14.78
C ALA A 21 -0.29 -0.13 15.64
N LYS A 22 -1.13 0.84 16.00
CA LYS A 22 -0.77 1.95 16.91
C LYS A 22 -0.32 1.43 18.27
N ARG A 23 -1.08 0.49 18.85
CA ARG A 23 -0.74 -0.11 20.15
C ARG A 23 0.57 -0.90 20.12
N LYS A 24 0.79 -1.70 19.07
CA LYS A 24 1.96 -2.58 18.97
C LYS A 24 3.23 -1.86 18.53
N ARG A 25 3.11 -0.69 17.88
CA ARG A 25 4.25 0.08 17.35
C ARG A 25 5.26 -0.80 16.61
N SER A 26 4.77 -1.72 15.78
CA SER A 26 5.55 -2.87 15.28
C SER A 26 6.87 -2.46 14.61
N ILE A 27 6.86 -1.34 13.87
CA ILE A 27 8.04 -0.79 13.20
C ILE A 27 9.14 -0.40 14.21
N ALA A 28 8.78 0.10 15.39
CA ALA A 28 9.73 0.51 16.41
C ALA A 28 10.54 -0.67 16.96
N HIS A 29 9.90 -1.84 17.08
CA HIS A 29 10.49 -3.06 17.62
C HIS A 29 11.22 -3.93 16.58
N MET A 30 11.25 -3.51 15.31
CA MET A 30 11.99 -4.23 14.26
C MET A 30 13.51 -4.00 14.38
N PRO A 31 14.35 -4.92 13.87
CA PRO A 31 15.79 -4.72 13.74
C PRO A 31 16.12 -3.41 13.01
N LYS A 32 17.24 -2.78 13.41
CA LYS A 32 17.67 -1.47 12.87
C LYS A 32 17.72 -1.47 11.34
N ALA A 33 18.29 -2.52 10.73
CA ALA A 33 18.39 -2.65 9.27
C ALA A 33 17.01 -2.60 8.60
N THR A 34 16.05 -3.39 9.08
CA THR A 34 14.67 -3.44 8.57
C THR A 34 13.96 -2.10 8.74
N ARG A 35 14.06 -1.49 9.92
CA ARG A 35 13.45 -0.19 10.22
C ARG A 35 13.99 0.90 9.30
N THR A 36 15.31 0.94 9.09
CA THR A 36 15.96 1.90 8.17
C THR A 36 15.52 1.67 6.72
N ALA A 37 15.44 0.42 6.26
CA ALA A 37 14.99 0.11 4.91
C ALA A 37 13.55 0.57 4.66
N LEU A 38 12.63 0.30 5.59
CA LEU A 38 11.24 0.77 5.52
C LEU A 38 11.16 2.31 5.57
N GLY A 39 11.98 2.96 6.39
CA GLY A 39 12.07 4.42 6.46
C GLY A 39 12.50 5.05 5.14
N LYS A 40 13.51 4.49 4.46
CA LYS A 40 13.97 4.95 3.13
C LYS A 40 12.85 4.85 2.08
N GLN A 41 12.09 3.76 2.08
CA GLN A 41 10.95 3.59 1.17
C GLN A 41 9.85 4.64 1.43
N ALA A 42 9.51 4.87 2.70
CA ALA A 42 8.53 5.89 3.07
C ALA A 42 9.00 7.29 2.66
N ALA A 43 10.28 7.62 2.87
CA ALA A 43 10.86 8.89 2.49
C ALA A 43 10.83 9.12 0.97
N ALA A 44 11.10 8.09 0.16
CA ALA A 44 11.02 8.17 -1.29
C ALA A 44 9.59 8.51 -1.77
N VAL A 45 8.57 7.86 -1.21
CA VAL A 45 7.16 8.15 -1.53
C VAL A 45 6.75 9.55 -1.07
N ALA A 46 7.20 9.97 0.12
CA ALA A 46 6.94 11.31 0.64
C ALA A 46 7.59 12.40 -0.22
N LYS A 47 8.86 12.20 -0.63
CA LYS A 47 9.57 13.10 -1.55
C LYS A 47 8.80 13.26 -2.85
N ARG A 48 8.42 12.14 -3.47
CA ARG A 48 7.62 12.14 -4.69
C ARG A 48 6.31 12.91 -4.53
N LYS A 49 5.57 12.70 -3.44
CA LYS A 49 4.31 13.45 -3.17
C LYS A 49 4.55 14.96 -3.12
N ARG A 50 5.69 15.39 -2.57
CA ARG A 50 6.08 16.81 -2.49
C ARG A 50 6.50 17.39 -3.85
N THR A 51 7.21 16.61 -4.67
CA THR A 51 7.76 17.08 -5.95
C THR A 51 6.84 16.84 -7.14
N GLY A 52 5.70 16.17 -6.97
CA GLY A 52 4.81 15.78 -8.07
C GLY A 52 5.39 14.70 -8.99
N ALA A 53 6.46 14.02 -8.59
CA ALA A 53 7.11 13.01 -9.44
C ALA A 53 6.20 11.79 -9.68
N SER A 54 6.38 11.11 -10.81
CA SER A 54 5.53 9.97 -11.21
C SER A 54 5.92 8.63 -10.57
N SER A 55 7.13 8.55 -10.01
CA SER A 55 7.75 7.36 -9.40
C SER A 55 8.52 7.67 -8.10
N PRO A 56 8.69 6.67 -7.20
CA PRO A 56 8.18 5.29 -7.28
C PRO A 56 6.68 5.22 -7.02
N LYS A 57 5.93 4.37 -7.73
CA LYS A 57 4.49 4.19 -7.49
C LYS A 57 4.20 3.36 -6.23
N THR A 58 3.16 3.78 -5.51
CA THR A 58 2.62 3.05 -4.35
C THR A 58 1.80 1.85 -4.83
N ARG A 59 1.56 0.87 -3.93
CA ARG A 59 0.66 -0.25 -4.25
C ARG A 59 -0.73 0.22 -4.65
N ALA A 60 -1.26 1.26 -4.01
CA ALA A 60 -2.60 1.77 -4.28
C ALA A 60 -2.70 2.37 -5.69
N GLU A 61 -1.71 3.14 -6.12
CA GLU A 61 -1.68 3.70 -7.48
C GLU A 61 -1.55 2.60 -8.53
N LEU A 62 -0.70 1.62 -8.30
CA LEU A 62 -0.57 0.46 -9.18
C LEU A 62 -1.89 -0.34 -9.22
N TYR A 63 -2.59 -0.46 -8.09
CA TYR A 63 -3.91 -1.09 -8.04
C TYR A 63 -4.93 -0.33 -8.88
N GLU A 64 -4.98 1.00 -8.80
CA GLU A 64 -5.89 1.81 -9.62
C GLU A 64 -5.55 1.74 -11.10
N MET A 65 -4.27 1.73 -11.46
CA MET A 65 -3.84 1.48 -12.84
C MET A 65 -4.28 0.09 -13.33
N ALA A 66 -4.11 -0.95 -12.50
CA ALA A 66 -4.55 -2.30 -12.82
C ALA A 66 -6.08 -2.41 -12.94
N LYS A 67 -6.82 -1.65 -12.13
CA LYS A 67 -8.28 -1.54 -12.23
C LYS A 67 -8.70 -0.90 -13.55
N ARG A 68 -8.07 0.20 -13.95
CA ARG A 68 -8.34 0.87 -15.24
C ARG A 68 -8.06 -0.04 -16.44
N ARG A 69 -7.00 -0.86 -16.36
CA ARG A 69 -6.63 -1.86 -17.37
C ARG A 69 -7.36 -3.20 -17.23
N ASN A 70 -8.35 -3.28 -16.34
CA ASN A 70 -9.16 -4.47 -16.07
C ASN A 70 -8.36 -5.77 -15.81
N ILE A 71 -7.22 -5.67 -15.11
CA ILE A 71 -6.35 -6.82 -14.85
C ILE A 71 -7.02 -7.77 -13.85
N PRO A 72 -7.26 -9.05 -14.18
CA PRO A 72 -7.85 -10.00 -13.23
C PRO A 72 -6.90 -10.30 -12.07
N GLY A 73 -7.46 -10.63 -10.90
CA GLY A 73 -6.66 -10.95 -9.71
C GLY A 73 -5.93 -9.77 -9.06
N ARG A 74 -6.04 -8.52 -9.56
CA ARG A 74 -5.31 -7.35 -9.02
C ARG A 74 -5.45 -7.12 -7.52
N SER A 75 -6.57 -7.52 -6.92
CA SER A 75 -6.84 -7.37 -5.48
C SER A 75 -5.95 -8.26 -4.62
N ARG A 76 -5.55 -9.43 -5.13
CA ARG A 76 -4.65 -10.38 -4.46
C ARG A 76 -3.17 -10.05 -4.69
N MET A 77 -2.87 -9.18 -5.65
CA MET A 77 -1.49 -8.87 -6.01
C MET A 77 -0.82 -7.89 -5.03
N GLY A 78 0.45 -8.16 -4.74
CA GLY A 78 1.34 -7.26 -4.01
C GLY A 78 1.89 -6.14 -4.89
N ARG A 79 2.59 -5.16 -4.29
CA ARG A 79 3.16 -4.00 -5.02
C ARG A 79 4.08 -4.44 -6.17
N ALA A 80 5.00 -5.37 -5.90
CA ALA A 80 5.96 -5.85 -6.88
C ALA A 80 5.30 -6.60 -8.05
N GLN A 81 4.28 -7.42 -7.76
CA GLN A 81 3.53 -8.13 -8.79
C GLN A 81 2.76 -7.16 -9.68
N LEU A 82 2.07 -6.18 -9.08
CA LEU A 82 1.37 -5.13 -9.83
C LEU A 82 2.36 -4.31 -10.68
N ALA A 83 3.49 -3.92 -10.12
CA ALA A 83 4.53 -3.16 -10.82
C ALA A 83 5.06 -3.93 -12.03
N ARG A 84 5.38 -5.22 -11.86
CA ARG A 84 5.86 -6.11 -12.93
C ARG A 84 4.87 -6.21 -14.09
N ILE A 85 3.60 -6.47 -13.80
CA ILE A 85 2.56 -6.62 -14.83
C ILE A 85 2.30 -5.28 -15.54
N LEU A 86 2.39 -4.15 -14.81
CA LEU A 86 2.15 -2.81 -15.35
C LEU A 86 3.38 -2.17 -16.02
N GLY A 87 4.52 -2.88 -16.06
CA GLY A 87 5.80 -2.36 -16.59
C GLY A 87 6.32 -1.14 -15.84
N GLN A 88 6.04 -1.03 -14.54
CA GLN A 88 6.46 0.10 -13.71
C GLN A 88 7.70 -0.28 -12.89
N ARG A 89 8.73 0.57 -12.90
CA ARG A 89 9.92 0.46 -12.05
C ARG A 89 9.81 1.40 -10.85
#